data_AF-A0A4W6EZL4-F1
#
_entry.id   AF-A0A4W6EZL4-F1
#
_cell.length_a   1.000
_cell.length_b   1.000
_cell.length_c   1.000
_cell.angle_alpha   90.00
_cell.angle_beta   90.00
_cell.angle_gamma   90.00
#
_symmetry.space_group_name_H-M   'P 1'
#
loop_
_entity.id
_entity.type
_entity.pdbx_description
1 polymer ?
#
loop_
_entity_poly.entity_id
_entity_poly.type
_entity_poly.pdbx_seq_one_letter_code
_entity_poly.pdbx_strand_id
1 'polypeptide(L)'
;MLLAQGLLLHLMPPGWTWSVSHHVVKDDMDLESHPANSGQSFKEGTNKRGRKLSLGSLLDRPMEATHRRVVSWFADHPTAPFGIHQLVELGKSSGKKAGDWYGPSIAAHILQKAVATSADLPNLVVYVAQDCTIYLEDVKRLCERPPPQSWKSVIILVPVRLGGQDLNPAYVNCVKKLLTLQCCIGIIGGKPKHSLFFVGFQDDHLLYLDPHYCQPTVAITKENFPLESFHCKYPRKMAVSRMDPSCTIGFYAKGQRDFESLCTVVNEALSTSAETYPMFIFAEGHSQEDERSSTPTNNITYIQRKNERRVGTSNSMDEFVLL
;
A
#
# COMPACT_ATOMS: atom_id res chain seq x y z
N MET A 1 3.23 1.26 -3.99
CA MET A 1 2.64 -0.06 -4.32
C MET A 1 1.72 -0.57 -3.23
N LEU A 2 2.19 -0.84 -2.00
CA LEU A 2 1.33 -1.31 -0.90
C LEU A 2 0.10 -0.41 -0.64
N LEU A 3 0.28 0.92 -0.56
CA LEU A 3 -0.85 1.85 -0.43
C LEU A 3 -1.82 1.73 -1.61
N ALA A 4 -1.32 1.68 -2.85
CA ALA A 4 -2.16 1.54 -4.04
C ALA A 4 -3.00 0.26 -3.99
N GLN A 5 -2.44 -0.86 -3.53
CA GLN A 5 -3.20 -2.10 -3.31
C GLN A 5 -4.34 -1.89 -2.31
N GLY A 6 -4.08 -1.24 -1.18
CA GLY A 6 -5.11 -0.88 -0.21
C GLY A 6 -6.19 0.05 -0.79
N LEU A 7 -5.81 1.03 -1.61
CA LEU A 7 -6.75 1.93 -2.28
C LEU A 7 -7.63 1.21 -3.32
N LEU A 8 -7.07 0.24 -4.05
CA LEU A 8 -7.85 -0.59 -4.97
C LEU A 8 -8.90 -1.40 -4.20
N LEU A 9 -8.55 -2.04 -3.07
CA LEU A 9 -9.53 -2.75 -2.24
C LEU A 9 -10.58 -1.80 -1.62
N HIS A 10 -10.20 -0.57 -1.32
CA HIS A 10 -11.10 0.43 -0.75
C HIS A 10 -12.13 0.95 -1.76
N LEU A 11 -11.69 1.24 -2.99
CA LEU A 11 -12.46 1.98 -3.99
C LEU A 11 -13.06 1.08 -5.08
N MET A 12 -12.50 -0.09 -5.34
CA MET A 12 -12.95 -1.01 -6.38
C MET A 12 -13.86 -2.10 -5.81
N PRO A 13 -14.74 -2.70 -6.63
CA PRO A 13 -15.53 -3.85 -6.18
C PRO A 13 -14.64 -5.07 -5.89
N PRO A 14 -15.06 -5.99 -5.00
CA PRO A 14 -14.33 -7.21 -4.71
C PRO A 14 -14.06 -8.02 -5.98
N GLY A 15 -12.84 -8.58 -6.09
CA GLY A 15 -12.43 -9.39 -7.25
C GLY A 15 -12.12 -8.60 -8.52
N TRP A 16 -12.16 -7.26 -8.47
CA TRP A 16 -11.77 -6.45 -9.62
C TRP A 16 -10.31 -6.69 -10.04
N THR A 17 -10.08 -6.77 -11.34
CA THR A 17 -8.75 -6.89 -11.95
C THR A 17 -8.63 -5.95 -13.15
N TRP A 18 -7.42 -5.49 -13.42
CA TRP A 18 -7.13 -4.74 -14.63
C TRP A 18 -6.82 -5.71 -15.77
N SER A 19 -7.56 -5.62 -16.88
CA SER A 19 -7.35 -6.42 -18.08
C SER A 19 -6.81 -5.57 -19.22
N VAL A 20 -5.65 -5.98 -19.75
CA VAL A 20 -4.99 -5.36 -20.91
C VAL A 20 -5.88 -5.41 -22.16
N SER A 21 -6.76 -6.42 -22.26
CA SER A 21 -7.57 -6.70 -23.46
C SER A 21 -8.61 -5.64 -23.79
N HIS A 22 -8.92 -4.72 -22.88
CA HIS A 22 -9.88 -3.64 -23.14
C HIS A 22 -9.35 -2.56 -24.09
N HIS A 23 -8.04 -2.50 -24.36
CA HIS A 23 -7.44 -1.44 -25.17
C HIS A 23 -7.11 -1.82 -26.62
N VAL A 24 -7.08 -3.12 -26.95
CA VAL A 24 -6.69 -3.58 -28.31
C VAL A 24 -7.91 -3.83 -29.21
N VAL A 25 -9.06 -4.20 -28.65
CA VAL A 25 -10.24 -4.65 -29.44
C VAL A 25 -11.31 -3.56 -29.58
N LYS A 26 -11.28 -2.51 -28.76
CA LYS A 26 -12.38 -1.54 -28.69
C LYS A 26 -12.38 -0.50 -29.81
N ASP A 27 -11.23 -0.25 -30.43
CA ASP A 27 -11.13 0.69 -31.55
C ASP A 27 -11.36 0.02 -32.92
N ASP A 28 -11.30 -1.32 -33.02
CA ASP A 28 -11.29 -2.04 -34.31
C ASP A 28 -12.44 -3.05 -34.54
N MET A 29 -13.33 -3.29 -33.58
CA MET A 29 -14.43 -4.26 -33.74
C MET A 29 -15.79 -3.69 -33.31
N ASP A 30 -16.21 -2.61 -34.00
CA ASP A 30 -17.62 -2.20 -34.05
C ASP A 30 -18.37 -3.15 -35.00
N LEU A 31 -19.14 -4.11 -34.46
CA LEU A 31 -20.01 -5.00 -35.24
C LEU A 31 -21.05 -4.19 -36.04
N GLU A 32 -20.88 -4.14 -37.36
CA GLU A 32 -21.92 -3.67 -38.26
C GLU A 32 -23.11 -4.64 -38.22
N SER A 33 -24.22 -4.19 -37.63
CA SER A 33 -25.49 -4.91 -37.75
C SER A 33 -26.06 -4.68 -39.14
N HIS A 34 -25.81 -5.61 -40.07
CA HIS A 34 -26.54 -5.67 -41.33
C HIS A 34 -27.93 -6.28 -41.09
N PRO A 35 -29.03 -5.59 -41.40
CA PRO A 35 -30.32 -6.25 -41.56
C PRO A 35 -30.40 -6.86 -42.95
N ALA A 36 -30.79 -8.14 -43.02
CA ALA A 36 -31.12 -8.81 -44.27
C ALA A 36 -32.40 -8.20 -44.90
N ASN A 37 -32.28 -7.83 -46.18
CA ASN A 37 -33.32 -7.64 -47.20
C ASN A 37 -34.62 -6.86 -46.88
N SER A 38 -34.81 -5.69 -47.52
CA SER A 38 -35.75 -5.52 -48.65
C SER A 38 -35.96 -4.03 -49.01
N GLY A 39 -35.80 -3.68 -50.30
CA GLY A 39 -36.62 -2.67 -50.99
C GLY A 39 -36.38 -1.16 -50.79
N GLN A 40 -35.77 -0.55 -51.82
CA GLN A 40 -36.03 0.78 -52.40
C GLN A 40 -35.84 2.12 -51.63
N SER A 41 -35.26 3.04 -52.41
CA SER A 41 -35.31 4.52 -52.38
C SER A 41 -34.27 5.28 -51.56
N PHE A 42 -33.38 5.93 -52.31
CA PHE A 42 -32.53 7.05 -51.88
C PHE A 42 -33.36 8.16 -51.22
N LYS A 43 -33.02 8.48 -49.96
CA LYS A 43 -33.11 9.85 -49.42
C LYS A 43 -31.94 10.08 -48.49
N GLU A 44 -31.14 11.07 -48.86
CA GLU A 44 -30.01 11.61 -48.11
C GLU A 44 -30.57 12.29 -46.84
N GLY A 45 -30.22 11.74 -45.68
CA GLY A 45 -30.63 12.27 -44.38
C GLY A 45 -29.51 12.05 -43.38
N THR A 46 -28.99 13.14 -42.83
CA THR A 46 -27.95 13.20 -41.80
C THR A 46 -28.43 12.59 -40.48
N ASN A 47 -28.54 11.26 -40.43
CA ASN A 47 -28.82 10.54 -39.20
C ASN A 47 -27.53 10.37 -38.40
N LYS A 48 -27.36 11.19 -37.35
CA LYS A 48 -26.46 10.90 -36.23
C LYS A 48 -26.95 9.61 -35.53
N ARG A 49 -26.59 8.45 -36.09
CA ARG A 49 -26.76 7.15 -35.43
C ARG A 49 -25.81 7.11 -34.24
N GLY A 50 -26.34 7.42 -33.06
CA GLY A 50 -25.63 7.21 -31.80
C GLY A 50 -25.28 5.74 -31.66
N ARG A 51 -23.97 5.43 -31.71
CA ARG A 51 -23.44 4.08 -31.47
C ARG A 51 -23.79 3.68 -30.04
N LYS A 52 -24.59 2.63 -29.86
CA LYS A 52 -24.95 2.11 -28.53
C LYS A 52 -23.82 1.21 -28.05
N LEU A 53 -23.13 1.64 -26.98
CA LEU A 53 -22.13 0.82 -26.29
C LEU A 53 -22.79 -0.44 -25.71
N SER A 54 -22.05 -1.55 -25.67
CA SER A 54 -22.49 -2.76 -24.99
C SER A 54 -22.68 -2.50 -23.49
N LEU A 55 -23.55 -3.26 -22.83
CA LEU A 55 -23.80 -3.15 -21.39
C LEU A 55 -22.50 -3.34 -20.58
N GLY A 56 -21.64 -4.29 -20.98
CA GLY A 56 -20.31 -4.46 -20.39
C GLY A 56 -19.43 -3.22 -20.54
N SER A 57 -19.40 -2.62 -21.73
CA SER A 57 -18.63 -1.38 -21.95
C SER A 57 -19.16 -0.18 -21.16
N LEU A 58 -20.44 -0.15 -20.80
CA LEU A 58 -21.02 0.92 -19.98
C LEU A 58 -20.68 0.72 -18.49
N LEU A 59 -20.64 -0.52 -18.02
CA LEU A 59 -20.29 -0.86 -16.64
C LEU A 59 -18.78 -0.75 -16.37
N ASP A 60 -17.93 -0.99 -17.38
CA ASP A 60 -16.46 -0.92 -17.22
C ASP A 60 -15.94 0.53 -17.15
N ARG A 61 -16.62 1.49 -17.78
CA ARG A 61 -16.15 2.89 -17.88
C ARG A 61 -15.97 3.58 -16.52
N PRO A 62 -16.93 3.52 -15.58
CA PRO A 62 -16.75 4.08 -14.23
C PRO A 62 -15.58 3.45 -13.46
N MET A 63 -15.37 2.15 -13.64
CA MET A 63 -14.31 1.40 -12.95
C MET A 63 -12.93 1.75 -13.52
N GLU A 64 -12.81 1.87 -14.85
CA GLU A 64 -11.60 2.37 -15.49
C GLU A 64 -11.29 3.81 -15.08
N ALA A 65 -12.30 4.69 -15.02
CA ALA A 65 -12.12 6.06 -14.56
C ALA A 65 -11.63 6.13 -13.11
N THR A 66 -12.19 5.28 -12.24
CA THR A 66 -11.77 5.18 -10.83
C THR A 66 -10.34 4.67 -10.73
N HIS A 67 -9.99 3.64 -11.50
CA HIS A 67 -8.64 3.11 -11.57
C HIS A 67 -7.62 4.15 -12.05
N ARG A 68 -7.91 4.87 -13.14
CA ARG A 68 -7.07 5.98 -13.63
C ARG A 68 -6.93 7.08 -12.58
N ARG A 69 -8.00 7.41 -11.87
CA ARG A 69 -7.95 8.37 -10.76
C ARG A 69 -6.97 7.90 -9.68
N VAL A 70 -7.05 6.63 -9.26
CA VAL A 70 -6.12 6.05 -8.29
C VAL A 70 -4.68 6.13 -8.80
N VAL A 71 -4.40 5.72 -10.05
CA VAL A 71 -3.05 5.78 -10.64
C VAL A 71 -2.54 7.24 -10.68
N SER A 72 -3.40 8.20 -11.01
CA SER A 72 -3.02 9.62 -11.05
C SER A 72 -2.54 10.16 -9.70
N TRP A 73 -3.01 9.60 -8.59
CA TRP A 73 -2.57 10.00 -7.26
C TRP A 73 -1.13 9.59 -6.93
N PHE A 74 -0.56 8.64 -7.67
CA PHE A 74 0.83 8.18 -7.53
C PHE A 74 1.76 8.72 -8.61
N ALA A 75 1.30 9.64 -9.46
CA ALA A 75 2.12 10.20 -10.53
C ALA A 75 3.32 10.99 -9.98
N ASP A 76 4.38 11.08 -10.78
CA ASP A 76 5.56 11.91 -10.48
C ASP A 76 5.29 13.40 -10.70
N HIS A 77 4.27 13.94 -10.03
CA HIS A 77 3.84 15.32 -10.13
C HIS A 77 3.64 15.94 -8.73
N PRO A 78 4.00 17.22 -8.49
CA PRO A 78 3.85 17.85 -7.17
C PRO A 78 2.43 17.88 -6.61
N THR A 79 1.41 17.83 -7.46
CA THR A 79 0.00 17.84 -7.03
C THR A 79 -0.56 16.44 -6.72
N ALA A 80 0.19 15.38 -7.02
CA ALA A 80 -0.24 14.02 -6.76
C ALA A 80 -0.03 13.67 -5.28
N PRO A 81 -1.09 13.35 -4.50
CA PRO A 81 -1.00 13.24 -3.04
C PRO A 81 -0.10 12.10 -2.56
N PHE A 82 0.12 11.08 -3.38
CA PHE A 82 0.98 9.93 -3.08
C PHE A 82 2.16 9.81 -4.06
N GLY A 83 2.40 10.87 -4.86
CA GLY A 83 3.54 10.97 -5.76
C GLY A 83 4.86 11.19 -5.01
N ILE A 84 5.98 10.89 -5.66
CA ILE A 84 7.31 10.95 -5.04
C ILE A 84 7.62 12.33 -4.44
N HIS A 85 7.18 13.41 -5.08
CA HIS A 85 7.36 14.79 -4.60
C HIS A 85 6.72 14.99 -3.22
N GLN A 86 5.46 14.58 -3.06
CA GLN A 86 4.72 14.73 -1.82
C GLN A 86 5.28 13.81 -0.72
N LEU A 87 5.66 12.58 -1.05
CA LEU A 87 6.27 11.65 -0.09
C LEU A 87 7.65 12.13 0.40
N VAL A 88 8.44 12.76 -0.47
CA VAL A 88 9.71 13.40 -0.09
C VAL A 88 9.47 14.60 0.82
N GLU A 89 8.48 15.45 0.51
CA GLU A 89 8.12 16.59 1.36
C GLU A 89 7.72 16.16 2.77
N LEU A 90 6.82 15.18 2.87
CA LEU A 90 6.38 14.63 4.15
C LEU A 90 7.53 13.97 4.94
N GLY A 91 8.49 13.37 4.22
CA GLY A 91 9.68 12.75 4.80
C GLY A 91 10.63 13.72 5.51
N LYS A 92 10.59 15.02 5.20
CA LYS A 92 11.42 16.04 5.87
C LYS A 92 11.21 16.07 7.39
N SER A 93 9.96 15.89 7.82
CA SER A 93 9.61 15.82 9.25
C SER A 93 10.22 14.62 9.98
N SER A 94 10.69 13.61 9.23
CA SER A 94 11.41 12.43 9.72
C SER A 94 12.91 12.50 9.40
N GLY A 95 13.44 13.71 9.15
CA GLY A 95 14.86 13.94 8.87
C GLY A 95 15.33 13.50 7.49
N LYS A 96 14.41 13.10 6.59
CA LYS A 96 14.75 12.64 5.23
C LYS A 96 14.85 13.79 4.25
N LYS A 97 15.71 13.63 3.25
CA LYS A 97 15.91 14.55 2.13
C LYS A 97 15.73 13.82 0.80
N ALA A 98 15.56 14.59 -0.27
CA ALA A 98 15.55 14.04 -1.62
C ALA A 98 16.84 13.25 -1.88
N GLY A 99 16.70 12.01 -2.34
CA GLY A 99 17.81 11.07 -2.58
C GLY A 99 18.11 10.12 -1.42
N ASP A 100 17.58 10.37 -0.22
CA ASP A 100 17.73 9.44 0.90
C ASP A 100 16.92 8.16 0.69
N TRP A 101 17.44 7.04 1.19
CA TRP A 101 16.68 5.80 1.27
C TRP A 101 15.82 5.75 2.55
N TYR A 102 14.61 5.22 2.41
CA TYR A 102 13.59 5.19 3.45
C TYR A 102 13.36 3.73 3.86
N GLY A 103 13.60 3.44 5.14
CA GLY A 103 13.30 2.12 5.69
C GLY A 103 11.78 1.88 5.80
N PRO A 104 11.34 0.61 5.94
CA PRO A 104 9.92 0.25 5.94
C PRO A 104 9.09 0.97 7.02
N SER A 105 9.64 1.16 8.22
CA SER A 105 8.98 1.90 9.31
C SER A 105 8.76 3.38 8.96
N ILE A 106 9.80 4.07 8.50
CA ILE A 106 9.71 5.48 8.08
C ILE A 106 8.71 5.63 6.92
N ALA A 107 8.76 4.72 5.95
CA ALA A 107 7.80 4.71 4.84
C ALA A 107 6.35 4.55 5.35
N ALA A 108 6.10 3.69 6.34
CA ALA A 108 4.77 3.50 6.92
C ALA A 108 4.20 4.79 7.53
N HIS A 109 4.99 5.50 8.34
CA HIS A 109 4.57 6.78 8.92
C HIS A 109 4.37 7.88 7.87
N ILE A 110 5.16 7.89 6.80
CA ILE A 110 4.98 8.84 5.69
C ILE A 110 3.69 8.53 4.93
N LEU A 111 3.37 7.26 4.68
CA LEU A 111 2.09 6.86 4.09
C LEU A 111 0.91 7.27 4.99
N GLN A 112 1.04 7.10 6.31
CA GLN A 112 0.04 7.57 7.26
C GLN A 112 -0.21 9.07 7.15
N LYS A 113 0.86 9.88 7.16
CA LYS A 113 0.77 11.33 6.96
C LYS A 113 0.14 11.69 5.61
N ALA A 114 0.53 11.01 4.53
CA ALA A 114 0.02 11.29 3.19
C ALA A 114 -1.48 11.01 3.06
N VAL A 115 -1.97 9.92 3.65
CA VAL A 115 -3.42 9.62 3.66
C VAL A 115 -4.16 10.62 4.55
N ALA A 116 -3.62 10.97 5.72
CA ALA A 116 -4.24 11.92 6.63
C ALA A 116 -4.38 13.33 6.05
N THR A 117 -3.45 13.76 5.18
CA THR A 117 -3.49 15.08 4.51
C THR A 117 -4.29 15.07 3.20
N SER A 118 -4.66 13.90 2.67
CA SER A 118 -5.36 13.79 1.40
C SER A 118 -6.87 14.01 1.56
N ALA A 119 -7.40 15.08 0.95
CA ALA A 119 -8.83 15.35 0.90
C ALA A 119 -9.61 14.33 0.04
N ASP A 120 -8.92 13.59 -0.83
CA ASP A 120 -9.51 12.59 -1.74
C ASP A 120 -9.96 11.30 -1.03
N LEU A 121 -9.48 11.07 0.20
CA LEU A 121 -9.71 9.84 0.96
C LEU A 121 -10.36 10.11 2.33
N PRO A 122 -11.51 10.82 2.40
CA PRO A 122 -12.08 11.25 3.68
C PRO A 122 -12.48 10.08 4.58
N ASN A 123 -12.74 8.90 4.01
CA ASN A 123 -13.25 7.70 4.68
C ASN A 123 -12.19 6.60 4.87
N LEU A 124 -10.92 6.92 4.72
CA LEU A 124 -9.80 6.00 4.95
C LEU A 124 -8.84 6.59 5.98
N VAL A 125 -8.38 5.75 6.89
CA VAL A 125 -7.31 6.09 7.84
C VAL A 125 -6.19 5.06 7.75
N VAL A 126 -5.00 5.45 8.19
CA VAL A 126 -3.85 4.56 8.32
C VAL A 126 -3.40 4.55 9.77
N TYR A 127 -3.35 3.36 10.35
CA TYR A 127 -2.78 3.12 11.66
C TYR A 127 -1.41 2.47 11.49
N VAL A 128 -0.39 2.97 12.19
CA VAL A 128 0.94 2.35 12.22
C VAL A 128 1.16 1.81 13.62
N ALA A 129 1.40 0.50 13.72
CA ALA A 129 1.65 -0.17 15.00
C ALA A 129 2.92 0.38 15.65
N GLN A 130 2.90 0.44 16.97
CA GLN A 130 4.02 0.91 17.80
C GLN A 130 4.60 -0.27 18.57
N ASP A 131 5.92 -0.39 18.65
CA ASP A 131 6.59 -1.46 19.39
C ASP A 131 6.04 -2.86 19.08
N CYS A 132 5.83 -3.13 17.78
CA CYS A 132 5.21 -4.36 17.27
C CYS A 132 3.86 -4.70 17.94
N THR A 133 3.10 -3.68 18.36
CA THR A 133 1.83 -3.80 19.07
C THR A 133 0.75 -3.00 18.36
N ILE A 134 -0.39 -3.65 18.09
CA ILE A 134 -1.61 -3.02 17.59
C ILE A 134 -2.54 -2.80 18.78
N TYR A 135 -2.69 -1.55 19.20
CA TYR A 135 -3.60 -1.15 20.27
C TYR A 135 -5.03 -1.03 19.72
N LEU A 136 -5.92 -1.92 20.18
CA LEU A 136 -7.25 -2.04 19.61
C LEU A 136 -8.08 -0.77 19.81
N GLU A 137 -7.98 -0.11 20.96
CA GLU A 137 -8.76 1.09 21.23
C GLU A 137 -8.27 2.30 20.43
N ASP A 138 -6.98 2.39 20.11
CA ASP A 138 -6.43 3.41 19.21
C ASP A 138 -7.00 3.27 17.80
N VAL A 139 -7.03 2.05 17.28
CA VAL A 139 -7.59 1.77 15.95
C VAL A 139 -9.09 2.09 15.94
N LYS A 140 -9.83 1.68 16.98
CA LYS A 140 -11.26 1.97 17.09
C LYS A 140 -11.51 3.47 17.10
N ARG A 141 -10.83 4.23 17.98
CA ARG A 141 -10.94 5.69 18.07
C ARG A 141 -10.63 6.39 16.74
N LEU A 142 -9.63 5.92 16.00
CA LEU A 142 -9.25 6.50 14.71
C LEU A 142 -10.34 6.32 13.63
N CYS A 143 -11.08 5.23 13.72
CA CYS A 143 -12.09 4.85 12.74
C CYS A 143 -13.52 5.28 13.10
N GLU A 144 -13.82 5.41 14.39
CA GLU A 144 -15.12 5.81 14.91
C GLU A 144 -15.49 7.22 14.46
N ARG A 145 -16.79 7.41 14.26
CA ARG A 145 -17.40 8.70 13.98
C ARG A 145 -18.70 8.83 14.77
N PRO A 146 -19.11 10.05 15.11
CA PRO A 146 -20.43 10.26 15.69
C PRO A 146 -21.51 9.69 14.75
N PRO A 147 -22.62 9.15 15.26
CA PRO A 147 -23.78 8.84 14.44
C PRO A 147 -24.33 10.12 13.76
N PRO A 148 -24.83 10.06 12.52
CA PRO A 148 -25.12 8.87 11.70
C PRO A 148 -23.95 8.41 10.80
N GLN A 149 -22.75 8.95 10.96
CA GLN A 149 -21.63 8.63 10.08
C GLN A 149 -21.13 7.19 10.32
N SER A 150 -20.80 6.51 9.22
CA SER A 150 -20.24 5.15 9.28
C SER A 150 -18.76 5.16 9.71
N TRP A 151 -18.35 4.03 10.30
CA TRP A 151 -16.95 3.66 10.55
C TRP A 151 -16.06 3.94 9.32
N LYS A 152 -14.87 4.51 9.52
CA LYS A 152 -13.87 4.70 8.45
C LYS A 152 -13.15 3.38 8.16
N SER A 153 -12.83 3.12 6.90
CA SER A 153 -11.93 2.02 6.57
C SER A 153 -10.53 2.29 7.13
N VAL A 154 -9.79 1.23 7.45
CA VAL A 154 -8.42 1.34 7.99
C VAL A 154 -7.44 0.48 7.23
N ILE A 155 -6.27 1.06 6.95
CA ILE A 155 -5.05 0.32 6.63
C ILE A 155 -4.20 0.25 7.90
N ILE A 156 -3.84 -0.95 8.32
CA ILE A 156 -2.95 -1.20 9.46
C ILE A 156 -1.57 -1.56 8.91
N LEU A 157 -0.55 -0.79 9.28
CA LEU A 157 0.83 -1.02 8.91
C LEU A 157 1.60 -1.46 10.15
N VAL A 158 2.28 -2.60 10.07
CA VAL A 158 3.04 -3.16 11.20
C VAL A 158 4.51 -3.25 10.81
N PRO A 159 5.33 -2.25 11.16
CA PRO A 159 6.78 -2.35 11.04
C PRO A 159 7.30 -3.42 12.00
N VAL A 160 8.11 -4.34 11.51
CA VAL A 160 8.68 -5.45 12.28
C VAL A 160 10.13 -5.71 11.88
N ARG A 161 10.88 -6.34 12.78
CA ARG A 161 12.21 -6.90 12.49
C ARG A 161 12.24 -8.38 12.83
N LEU A 162 12.23 -9.21 11.79
CA LEU A 162 12.06 -10.67 11.89
C LEU A 162 13.40 -11.43 12.00
N GLY A 163 14.46 -10.76 12.45
CA GLY A 163 15.80 -11.32 12.52
C GLY A 163 16.90 -10.27 12.64
N GLY A 164 18.12 -10.73 12.90
CA GLY A 164 19.30 -9.88 12.99
C GLY A 164 19.78 -9.44 11.60
N GLN A 165 20.61 -10.27 10.96
CA GLN A 165 21.12 -10.04 9.61
C GLN A 165 20.24 -10.72 8.55
N ASP A 166 19.79 -11.94 8.84
CA ASP A 166 18.92 -12.74 7.99
C ASP A 166 17.57 -12.97 8.66
N LEU A 167 16.57 -13.32 7.85
CA LEU A 167 15.26 -13.73 8.36
C LEU A 167 15.41 -14.96 9.26
N ASN A 168 14.89 -14.88 10.50
CA ASN A 168 14.86 -16.04 11.38
C ASN A 168 13.89 -17.10 10.78
N PRO A 169 14.35 -18.35 10.54
CA PRO A 169 13.53 -19.41 9.97
C PRO A 169 12.22 -19.67 10.72
N ALA A 170 12.17 -19.39 12.03
CA ALA A 170 10.97 -19.53 12.84
C ALA A 170 9.78 -18.67 12.33
N TYR A 171 10.06 -17.54 11.67
CA TYR A 171 9.04 -16.64 11.14
C TYR A 171 8.58 -16.96 9.71
N VAL A 172 9.29 -17.82 8.97
CA VAL A 172 9.00 -18.11 7.56
C VAL A 172 7.57 -18.59 7.36
N ASN A 173 7.13 -19.54 8.17
CA ASN A 173 5.77 -20.08 8.08
C ASN A 173 4.71 -19.02 8.43
N CYS A 174 5.00 -18.15 9.40
CA CYS A 174 4.10 -17.08 9.81
C CYS A 174 3.96 -16.02 8.70
N VAL A 175 5.07 -15.59 8.09
CA VAL A 175 5.07 -14.68 6.93
C VAL A 175 4.23 -15.23 5.78
N LYS A 176 4.43 -16.50 5.42
CA LYS A 176 3.65 -17.17 4.37
C LYS A 176 2.16 -17.19 4.70
N LYS A 177 1.80 -17.55 5.95
CA LYS A 177 0.40 -17.56 6.41
C LYS A 177 -0.23 -16.18 6.30
N LEU A 178 0.43 -15.12 6.76
CA LEU A 178 -0.11 -13.77 6.62
C LEU A 178 -0.36 -13.39 5.17
N LEU A 179 0.51 -13.78 4.23
CA LEU A 179 0.33 -13.55 2.80
C LEU A 179 -0.83 -14.35 2.18
N THR A 180 -1.41 -15.34 2.88
CA THR A 180 -2.63 -16.03 2.44
C THR A 180 -3.92 -15.32 2.86
N LEU A 181 -3.86 -14.41 3.83
CA LEU A 181 -5.04 -13.75 4.38
C LEU A 181 -5.59 -12.70 3.41
N GLN A 182 -6.91 -12.69 3.22
CA GLN A 182 -7.57 -11.71 2.33
C GLN A 182 -7.41 -10.25 2.81
N CYS A 183 -7.26 -10.05 4.12
CA CYS A 183 -7.01 -8.73 4.69
C CYS A 183 -5.56 -8.27 4.52
N CYS A 184 -4.62 -9.15 4.17
CA CYS A 184 -3.22 -8.79 3.95
C CYS A 184 -3.06 -8.11 2.59
N ILE A 185 -2.51 -6.90 2.58
CA ILE A 185 -2.26 -6.11 1.35
C ILE A 185 -0.79 -6.16 0.92
N GLY A 186 -0.04 -7.11 1.47
CA GLY A 186 1.36 -7.39 1.14
C GLY A 186 2.35 -6.82 2.15
N ILE A 187 3.64 -6.97 1.82
CA ILE A 187 4.75 -6.62 2.71
C ILE A 187 5.74 -5.75 1.93
N ILE A 188 6.13 -4.61 2.48
CA ILE A 188 7.26 -3.81 1.97
C ILE A 188 8.50 -4.09 2.80
N GLY A 189 9.66 -4.22 2.16
CA GLY A 189 10.90 -4.52 2.86
C GLY A 189 12.10 -4.41 1.94
N GLY A 190 13.24 -4.94 2.39
CA GLY A 190 14.46 -5.01 1.58
C GLY A 190 15.57 -4.11 2.10
N LYS A 191 16.76 -4.34 1.54
CA LYS A 191 17.99 -3.66 1.93
C LYS A 191 18.02 -2.21 1.43
N PRO A 192 18.89 -1.35 1.99
CA PRO A 192 19.16 -0.04 1.41
C PRO A 192 19.40 -0.13 -0.10
N LYS A 193 18.66 0.67 -0.87
CA LYS A 193 18.69 0.70 -2.35
C LYS A 193 18.26 -0.60 -3.04
N HIS A 194 17.60 -1.52 -2.32
CA HIS A 194 17.04 -2.75 -2.85
C HIS A 194 15.67 -3.08 -2.20
N SER A 195 14.76 -2.09 -2.22
CA SER A 195 13.42 -2.20 -1.64
C SER A 195 12.45 -2.96 -2.53
N LEU A 196 11.71 -3.92 -1.98
CA LEU A 196 10.79 -4.79 -2.70
C LEU A 196 9.37 -4.72 -2.10
N PHE A 197 8.37 -5.07 -2.91
CA PHE A 197 6.99 -5.26 -2.45
C PHE A 197 6.55 -6.71 -2.67
N PHE A 198 6.43 -7.46 -1.59
CA PHE A 198 6.03 -8.86 -1.59
C PHE A 198 4.50 -8.99 -1.58
N VAL A 199 3.99 -9.80 -2.50
CA VAL A 199 2.54 -9.93 -2.78
C VAL A 199 2.00 -11.33 -2.57
N GLY A 200 2.87 -12.31 -2.34
CA GLY A 200 2.50 -13.71 -2.17
C GLY A 200 3.71 -14.61 -2.11
N PHE A 201 3.49 -15.91 -2.25
CA PHE A 201 4.56 -16.91 -2.25
C PHE A 201 4.16 -18.13 -3.09
N GLN A 202 5.18 -18.91 -3.45
CA GLN A 202 5.07 -20.24 -4.04
C GLN A 202 6.18 -21.10 -3.44
N ASP A 203 5.82 -22.22 -2.82
CA ASP A 203 6.75 -23.08 -2.08
C ASP A 203 7.59 -22.25 -1.08
N ASP A 204 8.92 -22.31 -1.15
CA ASP A 204 9.86 -21.51 -0.35
C ASP A 204 10.29 -20.20 -1.00
N HIS A 205 9.53 -19.70 -1.99
CA HIS A 205 9.83 -18.46 -2.68
C HIS A 205 8.76 -17.40 -2.45
N LEU A 206 9.17 -16.20 -2.11
CA LEU A 206 8.28 -15.03 -2.11
C LEU A 206 8.15 -14.48 -3.52
N LEU A 207 6.93 -14.10 -3.89
CA LEU A 207 6.61 -13.38 -5.11
C LEU A 207 6.60 -11.87 -4.81
N TYR A 208 7.26 -11.08 -5.65
CA TYR A 208 7.41 -9.64 -5.42
C TYR A 208 7.40 -8.79 -6.69
N LEU A 209 7.05 -7.53 -6.49
CA LEU A 209 7.21 -6.46 -7.47
C LEU A 209 8.49 -5.67 -7.15
N ASP A 210 9.28 -5.46 -8.19
CA ASP A 210 10.61 -4.86 -8.12
C ASP A 210 10.58 -3.46 -8.74
N PRO A 211 10.83 -2.38 -7.99
CA PRO A 211 10.80 -1.02 -8.53
C PRO A 211 12.11 -0.61 -9.23
N HIS A 212 13.16 -1.43 -9.27
CA HIS A 212 14.51 -1.02 -9.70
C HIS A 212 14.71 -1.06 -11.21
N TYR A 213 13.88 -0.31 -11.93
CA TYR A 213 14.10 0.02 -13.33
C TYR A 213 13.48 1.38 -13.62
N CYS A 214 14.14 2.17 -14.47
CA CYS A 214 13.66 3.50 -14.81
C CYS A 214 12.67 3.41 -15.98
N GLN A 215 11.56 4.13 -15.86
CA GLN A 215 10.57 4.30 -16.92
C GLN A 215 10.40 5.79 -17.24
N PRO A 216 10.03 6.16 -18.47
CA PRO A 216 9.62 7.51 -18.79
C PRO A 216 8.39 7.92 -17.97
N THR A 217 8.36 9.16 -17.48
CA THR A 217 7.18 9.71 -16.78
C THR A 217 5.98 9.78 -17.72
N VAL A 218 4.82 9.36 -17.24
CA VAL A 218 3.55 9.45 -17.96
C VAL A 218 2.86 10.78 -17.67
N ALA A 219 2.46 11.50 -18.72
CA ALA A 219 1.70 12.74 -18.59
C ALA A 219 0.24 12.46 -18.20
N ILE A 220 -0.06 12.56 -16.90
CA ILE A 220 -1.39 12.29 -16.32
C ILE A 220 -2.43 13.41 -16.53
N THR A 221 -2.05 14.52 -17.17
CA THR A 221 -2.98 15.62 -17.48
C THR A 221 -4.00 15.27 -18.56
N LYS A 222 -3.77 14.17 -19.30
CA LYS A 222 -4.71 13.64 -20.28
C LYS A 222 -5.64 12.63 -19.60
N GLU A 223 -6.95 12.73 -19.80
CA GLU A 223 -7.92 11.82 -19.16
C GLU A 223 -7.64 10.32 -19.45
N ASN A 224 -7.14 10.00 -20.65
CA ASN A 224 -6.86 8.63 -21.10
C ASN A 224 -5.34 8.35 -21.22
N PHE A 225 -4.56 8.69 -20.18
CA PHE A 225 -3.11 8.42 -20.17
C PHE A 225 -2.79 6.91 -20.20
N PRO A 226 -1.68 6.44 -20.81
CA PRO A 226 -1.37 5.01 -20.84
C PRO A 226 -1.17 4.42 -19.43
N LEU A 227 -1.69 3.22 -19.18
CA LEU A 227 -1.63 2.54 -17.88
C LEU A 227 -0.56 1.43 -17.84
N GLU A 228 -0.06 1.01 -18.99
CA GLU A 228 0.74 -0.20 -19.16
C GLU A 228 2.01 -0.20 -18.30
N SER A 229 2.66 0.96 -18.12
CA SER A 229 3.86 1.12 -17.30
C SER A 229 3.61 0.96 -15.79
N PHE A 230 2.35 1.05 -15.35
CA PHE A 230 1.96 0.91 -13.93
C PHE A 230 1.56 -0.53 -13.57
N HIS A 231 1.48 -1.44 -14.56
CA HIS A 231 1.11 -2.83 -14.35
C HIS A 231 2.26 -3.78 -14.70
N CYS A 232 2.77 -4.46 -13.68
CA CYS A 232 3.77 -5.50 -13.86
C CYS A 232 3.12 -6.78 -14.41
N LYS A 233 3.55 -7.23 -15.59
CA LYS A 233 3.08 -8.48 -16.21
C LYS A 233 3.76 -9.73 -15.64
N TYR A 234 4.97 -9.58 -15.07
CA TYR A 234 5.83 -10.69 -14.66
C TYR A 234 6.39 -10.45 -13.25
N PRO A 235 5.72 -10.93 -12.19
CA PRO A 235 6.27 -10.85 -10.85
C PRO A 235 7.57 -11.65 -10.75
N ARG A 236 8.49 -11.18 -9.91
CA ARG A 236 9.77 -11.86 -9.64
C ARG A 236 9.63 -12.75 -8.42
N LYS A 237 10.57 -13.69 -8.25
CA LYS A 237 10.61 -14.59 -7.10
C LYS A 237 11.99 -14.67 -6.47
N MET A 238 12.04 -14.86 -5.16
CA MET A 238 13.27 -15.07 -4.40
C MET A 238 13.03 -16.05 -3.25
N ALA A 239 14.05 -16.80 -2.85
CA ALA A 239 13.96 -17.65 -1.66
C ALA A 239 13.58 -16.80 -0.43
N VAL A 240 12.64 -17.28 0.37
CA VAL A 240 12.14 -16.58 1.57
C VAL A 240 13.25 -16.29 2.57
N SER A 241 14.25 -17.17 2.67
CA SER A 241 15.44 -16.98 3.50
C SER A 241 16.30 -15.77 3.12
N ARG A 242 16.16 -15.25 1.88
CA ARG A 242 16.88 -14.07 1.41
C ARG A 242 16.13 -12.76 1.67
N MET A 243 14.90 -12.84 2.19
CA MET A 243 14.13 -11.65 2.55
C MET A 243 14.87 -10.89 3.65
N ASP A 244 14.96 -9.58 3.51
CA ASP A 244 15.51 -8.74 4.58
C ASP A 244 14.61 -8.80 5.81
N PRO A 245 15.16 -8.98 7.03
CA PRO A 245 14.34 -9.10 8.23
C PRO A 245 13.60 -7.80 8.60
N SER A 246 14.03 -6.64 8.10
CA SER A 246 13.30 -5.38 8.30
C SER A 246 12.20 -5.22 7.24
N CYS A 247 10.95 -5.20 7.69
CA CYS A 247 9.81 -5.06 6.81
C CYS A 247 8.62 -4.39 7.50
N THR A 248 7.62 -4.00 6.70
CA THR A 248 6.31 -3.54 7.17
C THR A 248 5.24 -4.37 6.50
N ILE A 249 4.38 -5.00 7.31
CA ILE A 249 3.25 -5.80 6.85
C ILE A 249 2.02 -4.90 6.80
N GLY A 250 1.27 -4.93 5.71
CA GLY A 250 0.04 -4.14 5.56
C GLY A 250 -1.21 -5.01 5.66
N PHE A 251 -2.23 -4.50 6.35
CA PHE A 251 -3.57 -5.07 6.37
C PHE A 251 -4.63 -4.01 6.04
N TYR A 252 -5.79 -4.45 5.54
CA TYR A 252 -6.91 -3.60 5.21
C TYR A 252 -8.23 -4.13 5.81
N ALA A 253 -9.01 -3.24 6.40
CA ALA A 253 -10.37 -3.50 6.86
C ALA A 253 -11.31 -2.39 6.36
N LYS A 254 -12.40 -2.77 5.68
CA LYS A 254 -13.33 -1.81 5.09
C LYS A 254 -14.28 -1.21 6.11
N GLY A 255 -14.77 -2.01 7.05
CA GLY A 255 -15.59 -1.55 8.18
C GLY A 255 -15.25 -2.26 9.48
N GLN A 256 -16.04 -1.96 10.52
CA GLN A 256 -15.86 -2.51 11.86
C GLN A 256 -15.84 -4.04 11.89
N ARG A 257 -16.79 -4.69 11.19
CA ARG A 257 -16.85 -6.16 11.11
C ARG A 257 -15.61 -6.76 10.45
N ASP A 258 -15.07 -6.09 9.42
CA ASP A 258 -13.85 -6.56 8.76
C ASP A 258 -12.63 -6.38 9.65
N PHE A 259 -12.60 -5.32 10.48
CA PHE A 259 -11.56 -5.10 11.47
C PHE A 259 -11.59 -6.17 12.57
N GLU A 260 -12.77 -6.49 13.10
CA GLU A 260 -12.95 -7.58 14.06
C GLU A 260 -12.50 -8.92 13.47
N SER A 261 -12.91 -9.23 12.22
CA SER A 261 -12.48 -10.42 11.51
C SER A 261 -10.96 -10.45 11.28
N LEU A 262 -10.36 -9.31 10.88
CA LEU A 262 -8.92 -9.15 10.71
C LEU A 262 -8.19 -9.50 12.02
N CYS A 263 -8.60 -8.95 13.16
CA CYS A 263 -7.99 -9.25 14.45
C CYS A 263 -8.02 -10.76 14.74
N THR A 264 -9.14 -11.44 14.50
CA THR A 264 -9.25 -12.89 14.70
C THR A 264 -8.30 -13.68 13.79
N VAL A 265 -8.37 -13.49 12.47
CA VAL A 265 -7.62 -14.31 11.51
C VAL A 265 -6.11 -14.03 11.54
N VAL A 266 -5.72 -12.78 11.83
CA VAL A 266 -4.31 -12.41 11.98
C VAL A 266 -3.75 -13.00 13.27
N ASN A 267 -4.48 -12.91 14.39
CA ASN A 267 -4.02 -13.48 15.66
C ASN A 267 -3.89 -15.02 15.61
N GLU A 268 -4.80 -15.70 14.90
CA GLU A 268 -4.69 -17.13 14.63
C GLU A 268 -3.44 -17.47 13.79
N ALA A 269 -3.17 -16.69 12.73
CA ALA A 269 -1.98 -16.86 11.91
C ALA A 269 -0.68 -16.65 12.70
N LEU A 270 -0.66 -15.70 13.64
CA LEU A 270 0.46 -15.43 14.54
C LEU A 270 0.67 -16.54 15.59
N SER A 271 -0.41 -17.15 16.06
CA SER A 271 -0.38 -18.15 17.14
C SER A 271 0.16 -19.51 16.71
N THR A 272 0.27 -19.78 15.40
CA THR A 272 0.64 -21.12 14.94
C THR A 272 2.14 -21.45 15.06
N SER A 273 2.97 -20.53 15.57
CA SER A 273 4.36 -20.78 15.95
C SER A 273 4.47 -20.88 17.47
N ALA A 274 3.99 -21.99 18.05
CA ALA A 274 3.91 -22.19 19.51
C ALA A 274 5.27 -22.14 20.23
N GLU A 275 6.38 -22.15 19.49
CA GLU A 275 7.75 -22.16 20.03
C GLU A 275 8.49 -20.81 19.86
N THR A 276 7.81 -19.74 19.41
CA THR A 276 8.48 -18.47 19.06
C THR A 276 7.71 -17.25 19.55
N TYR A 277 8.44 -16.18 19.92
CA TYR A 277 7.85 -14.86 20.14
C TYR A 277 7.08 -14.40 18.91
N PRO A 278 5.84 -13.93 19.02
CA PRO A 278 5.04 -13.52 17.87
C PRO A 278 5.69 -12.35 17.13
N MET A 279 5.46 -12.24 15.82
CA MET A 279 6.02 -11.13 15.01
C MET A 279 5.52 -9.76 15.45
N PHE A 280 4.30 -9.72 15.99
CA PHE A 280 3.64 -8.57 16.59
C PHE A 280 2.43 -9.08 17.40
N ILE A 281 1.85 -8.24 18.24
CA ILE A 281 0.69 -8.60 19.08
C ILE A 281 -0.47 -7.63 18.92
N PHE A 282 -1.67 -8.07 19.29
CA PHE A 282 -2.80 -7.21 19.57
C PHE A 282 -2.90 -6.99 21.08
N ALA A 283 -3.13 -5.76 21.50
CA ALA A 283 -3.33 -5.39 22.90
C ALA A 283 -4.61 -4.58 23.06
N GLU A 284 -5.34 -4.85 24.14
CA GLU A 284 -6.38 -3.94 24.62
C GLU A 284 -5.74 -2.67 25.20
N GLY A 285 -6.46 -1.56 25.18
CA GLY A 285 -5.95 -0.26 25.63
C GLY A 285 -5.42 0.63 24.52
N HIS A 286 -4.66 1.64 24.94
CA HIS A 286 -4.10 2.72 24.12
C HIS A 286 -2.56 2.76 24.21
N SER A 287 -1.92 3.28 23.18
CA SER A 287 -0.48 3.58 23.22
C SER A 287 -0.16 4.74 24.18
N GLN A 288 0.98 4.66 24.87
CA GLN A 288 1.39 5.68 25.86
C GLN A 288 1.88 7.01 25.25
N GLU A 289 2.02 7.10 23.92
CA GLU A 289 2.50 8.31 23.25
C GLU A 289 1.45 9.42 23.17
N ASP A 290 0.15 9.08 23.17
CA ASP A 290 -0.95 10.06 23.13
C ASP A 290 -0.90 11.03 24.34
N GLU A 291 -0.47 10.57 25.51
CA GLU A 291 -0.36 11.40 26.72
C GLU A 291 0.78 12.45 26.67
N ARG A 292 1.81 12.24 25.83
CA ARG A 292 2.96 13.15 25.71
C ARG A 292 2.75 14.26 24.67
N SER A 293 1.72 14.15 23.84
CA SER A 293 1.41 15.13 22.78
C SER A 293 0.70 16.40 23.28
N SER A 294 0.22 16.40 24.54
CA SER A 294 -0.53 17.51 25.15
C SER A 294 0.29 18.50 25.99
N THR A 295 1.62 18.40 26.03
CA THR A 295 2.49 19.36 26.75
C THR A 295 3.56 19.97 25.84
N PRO A 296 3.59 21.30 25.63
CA PRO A 296 4.67 21.93 24.88
C PRO A 296 5.89 22.02 25.77
N THR A 297 6.84 21.10 25.61
CA THR A 297 8.11 21.20 26.33
C THR A 297 9.27 20.89 25.38
N ASN A 298 9.87 21.98 24.88
CA ASN A 298 11.29 22.04 24.61
C ASN A 298 12.03 21.41 25.79
N ASN A 299 12.76 20.31 25.56
CA ASN A 299 14.02 19.96 26.21
C ASN A 299 14.47 18.57 25.73
N ILE A 300 15.19 18.54 24.61
CA ILE A 300 16.04 17.40 24.26
C ILE A 300 17.34 17.58 25.06
N THR A 301 17.48 16.86 26.16
CA THR A 301 18.72 16.81 26.93
C THR A 301 19.74 15.98 26.15
N TYR A 302 20.61 16.66 25.41
CA TYR A 302 21.83 16.06 24.87
C TYR A 302 22.76 15.69 26.04
N ILE A 303 23.01 14.39 26.25
CA ILE A 303 24.11 13.95 27.12
C ILE A 303 25.41 14.18 26.35
N GLN A 304 26.11 15.23 26.73
CA GLN A 304 27.39 15.65 26.18
C GLN A 304 28.50 14.68 26.67
N ARG A 305 28.91 13.71 25.83
CA ARG A 305 30.13 12.94 26.10
C ARG A 305 31.36 13.79 25.77
N LYS A 306 32.16 14.03 26.81
CA LYS A 306 33.42 14.78 26.79
C LYS A 306 34.42 14.08 25.86
N ASN A 307 35.04 14.86 24.98
CA ASN A 307 36.13 14.48 24.08
C ASN A 307 37.32 13.89 24.84
N GLU A 308 37.70 12.65 24.53
CA GLU A 308 39.10 12.23 24.49
C GLU A 308 39.38 11.45 23.20
N ARG A 309 40.32 11.98 22.42
CA ARG A 309 40.76 11.46 21.11
C ARG A 309 41.60 10.20 21.30
N ARG A 310 41.32 9.13 20.56
CA ARG A 310 42.32 8.27 19.91
C ARG A 310 41.72 7.49 18.73
N VAL A 311 42.56 7.28 17.73
CA VAL A 311 42.29 7.02 16.30
C VAL A 311 41.86 5.57 16.02
N GLY A 312 40.89 5.41 15.10
CA GLY A 312 40.91 4.38 14.04
C GLY A 312 40.23 3.04 14.31
N THR A 313 38.96 2.90 13.87
CA THR A 313 38.51 1.94 12.83
C THR A 313 37.00 2.14 12.62
N SER A 314 36.62 2.31 11.36
CA SER A 314 35.22 2.42 10.91
C SER A 314 34.44 1.17 11.28
N ASN A 315 33.45 1.29 12.17
CA ASN A 315 32.41 0.29 12.35
C ASN A 315 31.04 0.96 12.45
N SER A 316 30.15 0.48 11.59
CA SER A 316 28.72 0.79 11.50
C SER A 316 28.05 0.68 12.87
N MET A 317 27.46 1.76 13.38
CA MET A 317 26.62 1.70 14.58
C MET A 317 25.23 1.20 14.19
N ASP A 318 24.98 -0.06 14.51
CA ASP A 318 23.65 -0.62 14.69
C ASP A 318 22.97 0.10 15.88
N GLU A 319 21.81 0.70 15.61
CA GLU A 319 20.87 1.18 16.62
C GLU A 319 20.00 -0.03 17.00
N PHE A 320 20.35 -0.69 18.11
CA PHE A 320 19.58 -1.78 18.69
C PHE A 320 18.36 -1.22 19.43
N VAL A 321 17.18 -1.73 19.10
CA VAL A 321 16.02 -1.74 20.01
C VAL A 321 16.03 -3.11 20.69
N LEU A 322 16.16 -3.11 22.02
CA LEU A 322 16.01 -4.29 22.85
C LEU A 322 14.56 -4.35 23.34
N LEU A 323 13.92 -5.47 22.96
CA LEU A 323 12.56 -5.95 23.26
C LEU A 323 11.41 -5.17 22.60
#